data_AF-A0A0B2U5L1-F1
#
_entry.id   AF-A0A0B2U5L1-F1
#
_cell.length_a   1.000
_cell.length_b   1.000
_cell.length_c   1.000
_cell.angle_alpha   90.00
_cell.angle_beta   90.00
_cell.angle_gamma   90.00
#
_symmetry.space_group_name_H-M   'P 1'
#
loop_
_entity.id
_entity.type
_entity.pdbx_description
1 polymer ?
#
loop_
_entity_poly.entity_id
_entity_poly.type
_entity_poly.pdbx_seq_one_letter_code
_entity_poly.pdbx_strand_id
1 'polypeptide(L)'
;MIKEMDFSSFTLDCLTAYLDSKKWIISTKVKSHNFQIWHRLEKKFYDYEIVQPLDTTVLGYKQRLYELLNTLSEFENRDISSIIQDIEYYNYDILKVRLIGDELKEGFINLQDGVLLFEKVKTLIISILHSTATKKRFLY
;
A
#
# COMPACT_ATOMS: atom_id res chain seq x y z
N MET A 1 -14.17 -15.72 -15.77
CA MET A 1 -12.78 -16.20 -15.88
C MET A 1 -11.93 -15.24 -15.06
N ILE A 2 -11.68 -15.56 -13.80
CA ILE A 2 -10.87 -14.73 -12.90
C ILE A 2 -9.45 -14.81 -13.44
N LYS A 3 -8.95 -13.74 -14.09
CA LYS A 3 -7.51 -13.60 -14.39
C LYS A 3 -6.76 -13.94 -13.12
N GLU A 4 -5.69 -14.72 -13.21
CA GLU A 4 -4.82 -15.03 -12.07
C GLU A 4 -4.22 -13.74 -11.49
N MET A 5 -5.01 -13.06 -10.66
CA MET A 5 -4.54 -11.99 -9.82
C MET A 5 -3.89 -12.64 -8.62
N ASP A 6 -2.62 -12.32 -8.42
CA ASP A 6 -1.90 -12.74 -7.25
C ASP A 6 -2.32 -11.85 -6.08
N PHE A 7 -3.03 -12.44 -5.13
CA PHE A 7 -3.47 -11.78 -3.90
C PHE A 7 -2.49 -11.99 -2.74
N SER A 8 -1.34 -12.63 -3.00
CA SER A 8 -0.29 -12.84 -1.99
C SER A 8 0.64 -11.63 -1.81
N SER A 9 0.50 -10.60 -2.65
CA SER A 9 1.33 -9.39 -2.61
C SER A 9 1.05 -8.48 -1.42
N PHE A 10 -0.11 -8.57 -0.78
CA PHE A 10 -0.47 -7.73 0.37
C PHE A 10 -1.17 -8.51 1.48
N THR A 11 -1.13 -7.99 2.71
CA THR A 11 -1.78 -8.59 3.89
C THR A 11 -3.15 -7.96 4.14
N LEU A 12 -4.03 -8.67 4.86
CA LEU A 12 -5.32 -8.14 5.28
C LEU A 12 -5.19 -6.89 6.17
N ASP A 13 -4.12 -6.79 6.95
CA ASP A 13 -3.83 -5.60 7.77
C ASP A 13 -3.48 -4.39 6.91
N CYS A 14 -2.67 -4.56 5.87
CA CYS A 14 -2.39 -3.50 4.89
C CYS A 14 -3.68 -3.04 4.20
N LEU A 15 -4.58 -3.98 3.86
CA LEU A 15 -5.88 -3.66 3.27
C LEU A 15 -6.78 -2.85 4.23
N THR A 16 -6.89 -3.28 5.50
CA THR A 16 -7.63 -2.55 6.54
C THR A 16 -7.10 -1.12 6.65
N ALA A 17 -5.79 -0.97 6.78
CA ALA A 17 -5.16 0.31 6.98
C ALA A 17 -5.31 1.23 5.75
N TYR A 18 -5.24 0.67 4.55
CA TYR A 18 -5.54 1.37 3.31
C TYR A 18 -6.99 1.91 3.30
N LEU A 19 -7.98 1.07 3.60
CA LEU A 19 -9.39 1.46 3.65
C LEU A 19 -9.64 2.58 4.68
N ASP A 20 -9.07 2.44 5.88
CA ASP A 20 -9.12 3.47 6.92
C ASP A 20 -8.54 4.80 6.42
N SER A 21 -7.36 4.78 5.78
CA SER A 21 -6.70 5.98 5.23
C SER A 21 -7.54 6.70 4.18
N LYS A 22 -8.30 5.92 3.41
CA LYS A 22 -9.19 6.40 2.37
C LYS A 22 -10.51 6.89 2.93
N LYS A 23 -10.74 6.83 4.25
CA LYS A 23 -11.96 7.25 4.97
C LYS A 23 -13.16 6.31 4.75
N TRP A 24 -12.91 5.03 4.48
CA TRP A 24 -13.96 4.03 4.62
C TRP A 24 -14.29 3.81 6.09
N ILE A 25 -15.56 3.53 6.40
CA ILE A 25 -16.00 3.36 7.77
C ILE A 25 -16.59 1.98 7.97
N ILE A 26 -16.20 1.35 9.07
CA ILE A 26 -16.71 0.06 9.49
C ILE A 26 -18.20 0.17 9.83
N SER A 27 -19.00 -0.67 9.20
CA SER A 27 -20.42 -0.80 9.53
C SER A 27 -20.58 -1.56 10.84
N THR A 28 -20.95 -0.86 11.91
CA THR A 28 -21.20 -1.46 13.24
C THR A 28 -22.43 -2.37 13.28
N LYS A 29 -23.24 -2.38 12.20
CA LYS A 29 -24.49 -3.14 12.10
C LYS A 29 -24.30 -4.63 11.87
N VAL A 30 -23.17 -5.04 11.28
CA VAL A 30 -22.89 -6.46 10.97
C VAL A 30 -21.63 -6.89 11.70
N LYS A 31 -21.79 -7.50 12.87
CA LYS A 31 -20.68 -8.15 13.58
C LYS A 31 -20.57 -9.59 13.09
N SER A 32 -19.59 -9.86 12.25
CA SER A 32 -19.19 -11.21 11.86
C SER A 32 -17.75 -11.45 12.29
N HIS A 33 -17.42 -12.67 12.70
CA HIS A 33 -16.04 -13.05 13.04
C HIS A 33 -15.17 -13.24 11.79
N ASN A 34 -15.81 -13.42 10.62
CA ASN A 34 -15.11 -13.79 9.39
C ASN A 34 -15.03 -12.63 8.38
N PHE A 35 -15.84 -11.59 8.56
CA PHE A 35 -15.97 -10.50 7.61
C PHE A 35 -16.16 -9.15 8.30
N GLN A 36 -15.67 -8.12 7.64
CA GLN A 36 -15.85 -6.73 8.01
C GLN A 36 -16.46 -5.97 6.84
N ILE A 37 -17.52 -5.21 7.11
CA ILE A 37 -18.22 -4.44 6.10
C ILE A 37 -17.83 -2.98 6.23
N TRP A 38 -17.51 -2.36 5.10
CA TRP A 38 -17.06 -0.99 4.97
C TRP A 38 -18.01 -0.21 4.07
N HIS A 39 -18.26 1.05 4.44
CA HIS A 39 -19.13 1.95 3.66
C HIS A 39 -18.57 3.37 3.66
N ARG A 40 -19.12 4.20 2.77
CA ARG A 40 -18.87 5.65 2.71
C ARG A 40 -19.94 6.44 3.46
N LEU A 41 -19.54 7.52 4.12
CA LEU A 41 -20.49 8.46 4.73
C LEU A 41 -21.18 9.36 3.70
N GLU A 42 -20.54 9.64 2.58
CA GLU A 42 -21.10 10.55 1.59
C GLU A 42 -22.31 9.91 0.90
N LYS A 43 -23.45 10.61 0.89
CA LYS A 43 -24.71 10.12 0.28
C LYS A 43 -24.55 9.68 -1.18
N LYS A 44 -23.66 10.32 -1.94
CA LYS A 44 -23.40 9.99 -3.34
C LYS A 44 -22.75 8.61 -3.51
N PHE A 45 -22.07 8.12 -2.49
CA PHE A 45 -21.31 6.88 -2.52
C PHE A 45 -21.86 5.83 -1.56
N TYR A 46 -23.10 6.01 -1.07
CA TYR A 46 -23.71 5.10 -0.11
C TYR A 46 -23.95 3.70 -0.69
N ASP A 47 -24.09 3.61 -2.02
CA ASP A 47 -24.27 2.34 -2.73
C ASP A 47 -22.96 1.53 -2.83
N TYR A 48 -21.81 2.15 -2.55
CA TYR A 48 -20.53 1.44 -2.51
C TYR A 48 -20.34 0.83 -1.12
N GLU A 49 -20.50 -0.50 -1.07
CA GLU A 49 -20.22 -1.32 0.10
C GLU A 49 -19.08 -2.29 -0.22
N ILE A 50 -18.16 -2.44 0.72
CA ILE A 50 -17.02 -3.34 0.60
C ILE A 50 -17.08 -4.38 1.71
N VAL A 51 -16.96 -5.65 1.33
CA VAL A 51 -16.89 -6.77 2.27
C VAL A 51 -15.46 -7.30 2.29
N GLN A 52 -14.75 -7.00 3.37
CA GLN A 52 -13.40 -7.48 3.61
C GLN A 52 -13.45 -8.81 4.39
N PRO A 53 -12.84 -9.90 3.88
CA PRO A 53 -12.61 -11.10 4.68
C PRO A 53 -11.55 -10.83 5.76
N LEU A 54 -11.75 -11.37 6.96
CA LEU A 54 -10.82 -11.24 8.09
C LEU A 54 -9.86 -12.43 8.20
N ASP A 55 -10.14 -13.53 7.49
CA ASP A 55 -9.30 -14.71 7.44
C ASP A 55 -9.22 -15.24 6.00
N THR A 56 -8.05 -15.76 5.64
CA THR A 56 -7.74 -16.44 4.38
C THR A 56 -8.45 -17.79 4.23
N THR A 57 -8.89 -18.41 5.34
CA THR A 57 -9.58 -19.71 5.34
C THR A 57 -11.06 -19.63 4.91
N VAL A 58 -11.59 -18.41 4.77
CA VAL A 58 -12.98 -18.16 4.44
C VAL A 58 -13.32 -18.68 3.03
N LEU A 59 -14.48 -19.36 2.92
CA LEU A 59 -14.98 -19.83 1.64
C LEU A 59 -15.16 -18.68 0.65
N GLY A 60 -14.56 -18.83 -0.54
CA GLY A 60 -14.60 -17.81 -1.58
C GLY A 60 -13.67 -16.62 -1.34
N TYR A 61 -12.68 -16.73 -0.44
CA TYR A 61 -11.72 -15.66 -0.12
C TYR A 61 -11.22 -14.87 -1.36
N LYS A 62 -10.69 -15.57 -2.37
CA LYS A 62 -10.19 -14.94 -3.60
C LYS A 62 -11.26 -14.19 -4.37
N GLN A 63 -12.48 -14.73 -4.42
CA GLN A 63 -13.61 -14.07 -5.08
C GLN A 63 -14.01 -12.79 -4.33
N ARG A 64 -14.06 -12.84 -2.99
CA ARG A 64 -14.38 -11.68 -2.16
C ARG A 64 -13.34 -10.57 -2.28
N LEU A 65 -12.06 -10.92 -2.32
CA LEU A 65 -11.00 -9.94 -2.59
C LEU A 65 -11.14 -9.33 -3.98
N TYR A 66 -11.47 -10.13 -4.99
CA TYR A 66 -11.70 -9.62 -6.34
C TYR A 66 -12.89 -8.65 -6.38
N GLU A 67 -14.02 -9.02 -5.79
CA GLU A 67 -15.22 -8.17 -5.68
C GLU A 67 -14.88 -6.84 -4.97
N LEU A 68 -14.18 -6.91 -3.84
CA LEU A 68 -13.70 -5.76 -3.08
C LEU A 68 -12.85 -4.83 -3.95
N LEU A 69 -11.86 -5.38 -4.65
CA LEU A 69 -10.95 -4.59 -5.49
C LEU A 69 -11.66 -3.99 -6.69
N ASN A 70 -12.65 -4.70 -7.25
CA ASN A 70 -13.48 -4.16 -8.32
C ASN A 70 -14.33 -2.98 -7.83
N THR A 71 -14.95 -3.10 -6.64
CA THR A 71 -15.68 -1.97 -6.02
C THR A 71 -14.76 -0.77 -5.77
N LEU A 72 -13.53 -1.00 -5.29
CA LEU A 72 -12.53 0.07 -5.14
C LEU A 72 -12.12 0.68 -6.48
N SER A 73 -11.92 -0.14 -7.51
CA SER A 73 -11.58 0.30 -8.86
C SER A 73 -12.64 1.22 -9.44
N GLU A 74 -13.92 0.86 -9.29
CA GLU A 74 -15.05 1.66 -9.74
C GLU A 74 -15.20 2.95 -8.92
N PHE A 75 -15.03 2.87 -7.59
CA PHE A 75 -15.12 4.03 -6.70
C PHE A 75 -13.98 5.03 -6.94
N GLU A 76 -12.74 4.56 -7.06
CA GLU A 76 -11.57 5.41 -7.27
C GLU A 76 -11.37 5.80 -8.73
N ASN A 77 -12.08 5.15 -9.67
CA ASN A 77 -11.88 5.26 -11.11
C ASN A 77 -10.41 5.01 -11.50
N ARG A 78 -9.84 3.93 -10.97
CA ARG A 78 -8.43 3.53 -11.14
C ARG A 78 -8.33 2.04 -11.44
N ASP A 79 -7.27 1.65 -12.13
CA ASP A 79 -6.98 0.24 -12.38
C ASP A 79 -6.69 -0.52 -11.08
N ILE A 80 -7.20 -1.75 -11.02
CA ILE A 80 -7.03 -2.66 -9.88
C ILE A 80 -5.54 -2.88 -9.54
N SER A 81 -4.66 -2.97 -10.54
CA SER A 81 -3.22 -3.17 -10.31
C SER A 81 -2.57 -2.01 -9.54
N SER A 82 -2.96 -0.77 -9.83
CA SER A 82 -2.47 0.40 -9.09
C SER A 82 -2.99 0.45 -7.66
N ILE A 83 -4.23 -0.01 -7.44
CA ILE A 83 -4.82 -0.11 -6.10
C ILE A 83 -4.09 -1.18 -5.28
N ILE A 84 -3.81 -2.35 -5.87
CA ILE A 84 -3.01 -3.40 -5.21
C ILE A 84 -1.64 -2.87 -4.79
N GLN A 85 -0.96 -2.14 -5.67
CA GLN A 85 0.35 -1.58 -5.37
C GLN A 85 0.30 -0.58 -4.20
N ASP A 86 -0.72 0.26 -4.14
CA ASP A 86 -0.89 1.20 -3.02
C ASP A 86 -1.20 0.46 -1.70
N ILE A 87 -1.98 -0.63 -1.76
CA ILE A 87 -2.27 -1.46 -0.58
C ILE A 87 -1.00 -2.17 -0.10
N GLU A 88 -0.25 -2.79 -1.01
CA GLU A 88 1.01 -3.48 -0.70
C GLU A 88 2.01 -2.55 -0.01
N TYR A 89 2.17 -1.33 -0.52
CA TYR A 89 3.12 -0.36 0.01
C TYR A 89 2.58 0.50 1.14
N TYR A 90 1.35 0.28 1.59
CA TYR A 90 0.72 1.14 2.59
C TYR A 90 1.54 1.25 3.89
N ASN A 91 2.15 0.14 4.33
CA ASN A 91 2.97 0.08 5.54
C ASN A 91 4.48 0.16 5.26
N TYR A 92 4.91 0.44 4.03
CA TYR A 92 6.32 0.52 3.67
C TYR A 92 6.80 1.97 3.60
N ASP A 93 7.97 2.24 4.18
CA ASP A 93 8.69 3.48 3.94
C ASP A 93 9.37 3.40 2.57
N ILE A 94 8.91 4.19 1.60
CA ILE A 94 9.49 4.22 0.25
C ILE A 94 10.62 5.26 0.19
N LEU A 95 11.86 4.79 0.02
CA LEU A 95 13.03 5.63 -0.24
C LEU A 95 13.31 5.72 -1.75
N LYS A 96 13.23 6.92 -2.32
CA LYS A 96 13.60 7.19 -3.72
C LYS A 96 14.85 8.06 -3.78
N VAL A 97 15.88 7.58 -4.48
CA VAL A 97 17.11 8.34 -4.70
C VAL A 97 17.16 8.76 -6.17
N ARG A 98 17.36 10.05 -6.41
CA ARG A 98 17.47 10.62 -7.75
C ARG A 98 18.72 11.48 -7.85
N LEU A 99 19.44 11.33 -8.95
CA LEU A 99 20.56 12.21 -9.30
C LEU A 99 20.02 13.39 -10.14
N ILE A 100 20.47 14.60 -9.81
CA ILE A 100 20.11 15.84 -10.49
C ILE A 100 21.42 16.56 -10.82
N GLY A 101 21.65 16.88 -12.09
CA GLY A 101 22.84 17.59 -12.54
C GLY A 101 22.76 17.93 -14.03
N ASP A 102 23.28 19.10 -14.40
CA ASP A 102 23.21 19.63 -15.78
C ASP A 102 23.98 18.77 -16.80
N GLU A 103 24.92 17.95 -16.31
CA GLU A 103 25.75 17.05 -17.13
C GLU A 103 25.11 15.69 -17.40
N LEU A 104 23.96 15.39 -16.77
CA LEU A 104 23.20 14.15 -16.98
C LEU A 104 22.41 14.23 -18.30
N LYS A 105 23.12 14.35 -19.42
CA LYS A 105 22.50 14.33 -20.74
C LYS A 105 21.99 12.92 -21.03
N GLU A 106 20.75 12.85 -21.50
CA GLU A 106 20.12 11.61 -22.03
C GLU A 106 20.10 10.41 -21.06
N GLY A 107 20.12 10.65 -19.74
CA GLY A 107 20.06 9.58 -18.74
C GLY A 107 21.38 8.82 -18.57
N PHE A 108 22.48 9.32 -19.13
CA PHE A 108 23.81 8.79 -18.87
C PHE A 108 24.39 9.38 -17.59
N ILE A 109 25.12 8.54 -16.86
CA ILE A 109 25.87 8.89 -15.67
C ILE A 109 27.33 8.55 -15.93
N ASN A 110 28.25 9.43 -15.51
CA ASN A 110 29.66 9.09 -15.52
C ASN A 110 29.91 7.92 -14.54
N LEU A 111 30.79 6.99 -14.89
CA LEU A 111 31.14 5.87 -14.02
C LEU A 111 31.58 6.31 -12.62
N GLN A 112 32.33 7.42 -12.51
CA GLN A 112 32.77 7.96 -11.23
C GLN A 112 31.59 8.42 -10.36
N ASP A 113 30.63 9.12 -10.96
CA ASP A 113 29.41 9.56 -10.28
C ASP A 113 28.51 8.39 -9.89
N GLY A 114 28.49 7.32 -10.70
CA GLY A 114 27.80 6.08 -10.38
C GLY A 114 28.36 5.37 -9.16
N VAL A 115 29.70 5.25 -9.08
CA VAL A 115 30.38 4.70 -7.89
C VAL A 115 30.10 5.56 -6.66
N LEU A 116 30.15 6.89 -6.81
CA LEU A 116 29.85 7.82 -5.73
C LEU A 116 28.40 7.69 -5.26
N LEU A 117 27.44 7.60 -6.18
CA LEU A 117 26.02 7.40 -5.88
C LEU A 117 25.82 6.13 -5.03
N PHE A 118 26.41 5.01 -5.46
CA PHE A 118 26.32 3.74 -4.72
C PHE A 118 26.83 3.87 -3.28
N GLU A 119 28.00 4.46 -3.09
CA GLU A 119 28.58 4.68 -1.75
C GLU A 119 27.72 5.59 -0.87
N LYS A 120 27.15 6.66 -1.45
CA LYS A 120 26.24 7.55 -0.72
C LYS A 120 24.94 6.85 -0.32
N VAL A 121 24.35 6.04 -1.20
CA VAL A 121 23.15 5.25 -0.88
C VAL A 121 23.43 4.25 0.22
N LYS A 122 24.56 3.53 0.16
CA LYS A 122 24.98 2.61 1.21
C LYS A 122 25.16 3.34 2.56
N THR A 123 25.82 4.48 2.55
CA THR A 123 26.03 5.30 3.76
C THR A 123 24.71 5.79 4.34
N LEU A 124 23.76 6.22 3.48
CA LEU A 124 22.43 6.65 3.91
C LEU A 124 21.68 5.51 4.61
N ILE A 125 21.64 4.32 4.01
CA ILE A 125 20.95 3.15 4.60
C ILE A 125 21.55 2.79 5.96
N ILE A 126 22.89 2.74 6.07
CA ILE A 126 23.59 2.48 7.32
C ILE A 126 23.23 3.54 8.38
N SER A 127 23.17 4.82 7.97
CA SER A 127 22.85 5.92 8.87
C SER A 127 21.41 5.86 9.38
N ILE A 128 20.46 5.48 8.52
CA ILE A 128 19.06 5.22 8.91
C ILE A 128 18.97 4.09 9.93
N LEU A 129 19.64 2.96 9.67
CA LEU A 129 19.68 1.81 10.59
C LEU A 129 20.28 2.18 11.95
N HIS A 130 21.37 2.95 11.97
CA HIS A 130 21.94 3.42 13.23
C HIS A 130 21.00 4.36 13.99
N SER A 131 20.30 5.27 13.28
CA SER A 131 19.36 6.20 13.88
C SER A 131 18.16 5.50 14.51
N THR A 132 17.64 4.44 13.88
CA THR A 132 16.53 3.65 14.41
C THR A 132 16.95 2.72 15.55
N ALA A 133 18.15 2.13 15.48
CA ALA A 133 18.68 1.25 16.53
C ALA A 133 19.06 2.00 17.82
N THR A 134 19.51 3.26 17.70
CA THR A 134 19.96 4.07 18.85
C THR A 134 18.87 5.01 19.39
N LYS A 135 17.59 4.65 19.22
CA LYS A 135 16.43 5.48 19.58
C LYS A 135 16.55 6.03 21.00
N LYS A 136 17.08 7.24 21.15
CA LYS A 136 17.02 8.00 22.40
C LYS A 136 15.57 8.44 22.56
N ARG A 137 14.96 8.01 23.66
CA ARG A 137 13.64 8.47 24.08
C ARG A 137 13.73 9.97 24.34
N PHE A 138 13.22 10.79 23.41
CA PHE A 138 12.95 12.19 23.70
C PHE A 138 11.70 12.24 24.60
N LEU A 139 11.94 12.40 25.90
CA LEU A 139 10.91 12.76 26.86
C LEU A 139 10.67 14.26 26.71
N TYR A 140 9.46 14.63 26.28
CA TYR A 140 8.93 15.98 26.46
C TYR A 140 8.30 16.09 27.84
#